data_AF-F5YYV9-F1
#
_entry.id   AF-F5YYV9-F1
#
_cell.length_a   1.000
_cell.length_b   1.000
_cell.length_c   1.000
_cell.angle_alpha   90.00
_cell.angle_beta   90.00
_cell.angle_gamma   90.00
#
_symmetry.space_group_name_H-M   'P 1'
#
loop_
_entity.id
_entity.type
_entity.pdbx_description
1 polymer ?
#
loop_
_entity_poly.entity_id
_entity_poly.type
_entity_poly.pdbx_seq_one_letter_code
_entity_poly.pdbx_strand_id
1 'polypeptide(L)'
;MAEDGDHSEEIGAAALQAPAVLGSQTWMSSLLLSPREVEKLVIYQVAELARRRKQRGTKLNVPESIALICEALLESARDGASLADTIELGKRYSPTTT
;
A
#
# COMPACT_ATOMS: atom_id res chain seq x y z
N MET A 1 -29.51 -53.93 -31.30
CA MET A 1 -29.45 -52.72 -32.15
C MET A 1 -29.64 -51.52 -31.24
N ALA A 2 -28.52 -51.04 -30.70
CA ALA A 2 -28.35 -49.75 -30.04
C ALA A 2 -26.83 -49.62 -29.91
N GLU A 3 -26.22 -49.05 -30.94
CA GLU A 3 -24.80 -48.71 -30.97
C GLU A 3 -24.63 -47.44 -30.12
N ASP A 4 -23.92 -47.53 -29.00
CA ASP A 4 -23.44 -46.37 -28.28
C ASP A 4 -22.28 -45.77 -29.09
N GLY A 5 -22.64 -44.91 -30.03
CA GLY A 5 -21.72 -44.10 -30.83
C GLY A 5 -21.15 -42.96 -30.00
N ASP A 6 -19.88 -43.13 -29.63
CA ASP A 6 -18.95 -42.06 -29.28
C ASP A 6 -18.94 -41.00 -30.39
N HIS A 7 -19.64 -39.88 -30.15
CA HIS A 7 -19.53 -38.67 -30.96
C HIS A 7 -18.55 -37.71 -30.29
N SER A 8 -17.28 -38.10 -30.40
CA SER A 8 -16.20 -37.15 -30.54
C SER A 8 -16.36 -36.43 -31.88
N GLU A 9 -16.83 -35.18 -31.86
CA GLU A 9 -16.46 -34.23 -32.90
C GLU A 9 -16.46 -32.79 -32.39
N GLU A 10 -15.30 -32.17 -32.58
CA GLU A 10 -14.99 -30.78 -32.35
C GLU A 10 -15.96 -29.85 -33.09
N ILE A 11 -16.44 -28.82 -32.40
CA ILE A 11 -16.68 -27.53 -33.01
C ILE A 11 -15.81 -26.51 -32.28
N GLY A 12 -14.74 -26.13 -32.96
CA GLY A 12 -13.76 -25.17 -32.48
C GLY A 12 -14.27 -23.73 -32.40
N ALA A 13 -13.46 -22.95 -31.69
CA ALA A 13 -13.23 -21.52 -31.86
C ALA A 13 -14.41 -20.56 -31.57
N ALA A 14 -14.54 -20.17 -30.30
CA ALA A 14 -14.89 -18.78 -29.94
C ALA A 14 -14.47 -18.44 -28.49
N ALA A 15 -13.55 -17.46 -28.37
CA ALA A 15 -13.21 -16.69 -27.16
C ALA A 15 -12.63 -17.48 -25.96
N LEU A 16 -11.31 -17.68 -25.83
CA LEU A 16 -10.34 -16.60 -25.60
C LEU A 16 -10.88 -15.45 -24.73
N GLN A 17 -11.24 -15.75 -23.48
CA GLN A 17 -10.87 -14.87 -22.37
C GLN A 17 -10.04 -15.66 -21.36
N ALA A 18 -8.75 -15.78 -21.65
CA ALA A 18 -7.76 -15.96 -20.59
C ALA A 18 -7.95 -14.82 -19.56
N PRO A 19 -7.79 -15.05 -18.24
CA PRO A 19 -7.72 -13.95 -17.29
C PRO A 19 -6.37 -13.25 -17.46
N ALA A 20 -6.24 -12.46 -18.52
CA ALA A 20 -5.02 -11.75 -18.89
C ALA A 20 -4.90 -10.40 -18.15
N VAL A 21 -5.22 -10.35 -16.84
CA VAL A 21 -4.75 -9.31 -15.90
C VAL A 21 -4.78 -9.85 -14.46
N LEU A 22 -4.08 -10.96 -14.18
CA LEU A 22 -3.69 -11.32 -12.80
C LEU A 22 -2.22 -10.97 -12.55
N GLY A 23 -1.80 -9.80 -13.05
CA GLY A 23 -0.48 -9.24 -12.82
C GLY A 23 -0.47 -8.39 -11.55
N SER A 24 0.33 -8.80 -10.57
CA SER A 24 0.79 -8.02 -9.40
C SER A 24 -0.07 -7.98 -8.12
N GLN A 25 -1.34 -8.38 -8.08
CA GLN A 25 -2.12 -8.20 -6.84
C GLN A 25 -2.17 -9.38 -5.86
N THR A 26 -1.62 -10.55 -6.23
CA THR A 26 -1.69 -11.76 -5.37
C THR A 26 -0.59 -11.83 -4.30
N TRP A 27 0.58 -11.18 -4.49
CA TRP A 27 1.72 -11.35 -3.56
C TRP A 27 1.58 -10.52 -2.28
N MET A 28 0.82 -9.42 -2.30
CA MET A 28 0.46 -8.66 -1.09
C MET A 28 -0.64 -9.34 -0.27
N SER A 29 -1.40 -10.25 -0.91
CA SER A 29 -2.52 -10.98 -0.29
C SER A 29 -2.08 -11.96 0.80
N SER A 30 -0.79 -12.31 0.86
CA SER A 30 -0.24 -13.22 1.88
C SER A 30 -0.38 -12.68 3.32
N LEU A 31 -0.42 -11.34 3.48
CA LEU A 31 -0.62 -10.66 4.77
C LEU A 31 -2.05 -10.13 4.97
N LEU A 32 -2.99 -10.44 4.06
CA LEU A 32 -4.39 -9.95 4.09
C LEU A 32 -4.51 -8.43 4.26
N LEU A 33 -3.56 -7.67 3.70
CA LEU A 33 -3.59 -6.21 3.76
C LEU A 33 -4.61 -5.64 2.78
N SER A 34 -5.45 -4.74 3.26
CA SER A 34 -6.25 -3.89 2.39
C SER A 34 -5.36 -2.92 1.60
N PRO A 35 -5.80 -2.44 0.42
CA PRO A 35 -5.06 -1.43 -0.34
C PRO A 35 -4.68 -0.20 0.51
N ARG A 36 -5.56 0.19 1.43
CA ARG A 36 -5.32 1.31 2.34
C ARG A 36 -4.21 1.05 3.36
N GLU A 37 -4.05 -0.19 3.82
CA GLU A 37 -2.96 -0.55 4.73
C GLU A 37 -1.63 -0.59 3.99
N VAL A 38 -1.64 -1.06 2.75
CA VAL A 38 -0.47 -0.96 1.86
C VAL A 38 -0.05 0.50 1.64
N GLU A 39 -0.98 1.41 1.38
CA GLU A 39 -0.68 2.84 1.25
C GLU A 39 -0.03 3.42 2.53
N LYS A 40 -0.49 3.01 3.71
CA LYS A 40 0.15 3.40 4.98
C LYS A 40 1.59 2.89 5.05
N LEU A 41 1.86 1.65 4.64
CA LEU A 41 3.22 1.12 4.60
C LEU A 41 4.15 1.94 3.69
N VAL A 42 3.63 2.47 2.57
CA VAL A 42 4.39 3.38 1.71
C VAL A 42 4.75 4.68 2.47
N ILE A 43 3.83 5.22 3.27
CA ILE A 43 4.11 6.40 4.12
C ILE A 43 5.27 6.12 5.07
N TYR A 44 5.28 4.98 5.76
CA TYR A 44 6.39 4.58 6.64
C TYR A 44 7.71 4.52 5.88
N GLN A 45 7.70 3.99 4.65
CA GLN A 45 8.91 3.89 3.85
C GLN A 45 9.48 5.27 3.47
N VAL A 46 8.61 6.23 3.11
CA VAL A 46 9.01 7.61 2.81
C VAL A 46 9.49 8.33 4.07
N ALA A 47 8.85 8.12 5.22
CA ALA A 47 9.25 8.71 6.49
C ALA A 47 10.66 8.24 6.92
N GLU A 48 10.96 6.95 6.75
CA GLU A 48 12.29 6.40 6.99
C GLU A 48 13.35 6.98 6.04
N LEU A 49 13.01 7.15 4.76
CA LEU A 49 13.88 7.82 3.79
C LEU A 49 14.15 9.28 4.20
N ALA A 50 13.11 10.00 4.65
CA ALA A 50 13.19 11.37 5.13
C ALA A 50 14.11 11.48 6.35
N ARG A 51 13.97 10.58 7.35
CA ARG A 51 14.88 10.52 8.51
C ARG A 51 16.34 10.40 8.08
N ARG A 52 16.64 9.47 7.18
CA ARG A 52 18.01 9.26 6.67
C ARG A 52 18.54 10.49 5.95
N ARG A 53 17.70 11.20 5.19
CA ARG A 53 18.08 12.47 4.52
C ARG A 53 18.35 13.58 5.53
N LYS A 54 17.47 13.73 6.53
CA LYS A 54 17.61 14.70 7.62
C LYS A 54 18.89 14.46 8.44
N GLN A 55 19.22 13.20 8.75
CA GLN A 55 20.44 12.84 9.47
C GLN A 55 21.72 13.22 8.71
N ARG A 56 21.69 13.23 7.37
CA ARG A 56 22.79 13.73 6.54
C ARG A 56 22.82 15.27 6.42
N GLY A 57 21.91 15.97 7.08
CA GLY A 57 21.81 17.44 7.02
C GLY A 57 21.10 17.97 5.77
N THR A 58 20.45 17.11 4.98
CA THR A 58 19.65 17.56 3.83
C THR A 58 18.33 18.13 4.30
N LYS A 59 17.93 19.29 3.76
CA LYS A 59 16.59 19.85 3.97
C LYS A 59 15.54 18.91 3.38
N LEU A 60 14.45 18.72 4.12
CA LEU A 60 13.36 17.87 3.67
C LEU A 60 12.49 18.59 2.66
N ASN A 61 12.02 17.84 1.67
CA ASN A 61 10.98 18.32 0.77
C ASN A 61 9.58 18.19 1.43
N VAL A 62 8.57 18.70 0.74
CA VAL A 62 7.17 18.65 1.19
C VAL A 62 6.69 17.22 1.47
N PRO A 63 6.78 16.24 0.52
CA PRO A 63 6.29 14.89 0.78
C PRO A 63 7.05 14.16 1.89
N GLU A 64 8.35 14.41 2.07
CA GLU A 64 9.14 13.87 3.19
C GLU A 64 8.68 14.40 4.54
N SER A 65 8.40 15.69 4.60
CA SER A 65 7.91 16.33 5.83
C SER A 65 6.52 15.81 6.19
N ILE A 66 5.63 15.69 5.19
CA ILE A 66 4.30 15.09 5.37
C ILE A 66 4.42 13.65 5.84
N ALA A 67 5.29 12.84 5.23
CA ALA A 67 5.46 11.44 5.63
C ALA A 67 5.91 11.29 7.08
N LEU A 68 6.85 12.11 7.56
CA LEU A 68 7.27 12.12 8.97
C LEU A 68 6.13 12.49 9.93
N ILE A 69 5.32 13.47 9.57
CA ILE A 69 4.15 13.85 10.38
C ILE A 69 3.16 12.68 10.41
N CYS A 70 2.80 12.15 9.24
CA CYS A 70 1.82 11.07 9.14
C CYS A 70 2.25 9.82 9.91
N GLU A 71 3.52 9.43 9.81
CA GLU A 71 4.07 8.32 10.59
C GLU A 71 3.93 8.56 12.10
N ALA A 72 4.31 9.74 12.59
CA ALA A 72 4.17 10.07 14.01
C ALA A 72 2.71 10.00 14.50
N LEU A 73 1.76 10.44 13.67
CA LEU A 73 0.33 10.33 13.98
C LEU A 73 -0.16 8.88 13.96
N LEU A 74 0.31 8.06 13.01
CA LEU A 74 -0.04 6.66 12.91
C LEU A 74 0.49 5.86 14.11
N GLU A 75 1.73 6.11 14.53
CA GLU A 75 2.32 5.50 15.73
C GLU A 75 1.59 5.95 17.01
N SER A 76 1.28 7.24 17.14
CA SER A 76 0.52 7.74 18.29
C SER A 76 -0.87 7.10 18.38
N ALA A 77 -1.56 6.94 17.24
CA ALA A 77 -2.84 6.24 17.20
C ALA A 77 -2.66 4.74 17.51
N ARG A 78 -1.53 4.14 17.11
CA ARG A 78 -1.21 2.74 17.37
C ARG A 78 -0.95 2.46 18.85
N ASP A 79 -0.36 3.42 19.55
CA ASP A 79 -0.10 3.40 20.99
C ASP A 79 -1.37 3.65 21.83
N GLY A 80 -2.49 3.99 21.17
CA GLY A 80 -3.78 4.22 21.82
C GLY A 80 -3.94 5.64 22.39
N ALA A 81 -3.17 6.62 21.91
CA ALA A 81 -3.32 8.01 22.30
C ALA A 81 -4.68 8.58 21.90
N SER A 82 -5.16 9.60 22.61
CA SER A 82 -6.39 10.30 22.22
C SER A 82 -6.18 11.10 20.93
N LEU A 83 -7.29 11.44 20.26
CA LEU A 83 -7.24 12.32 19.08
C LEU A 83 -6.59 13.66 19.39
N ALA A 84 -6.87 14.22 20.57
CA ALA A 84 -6.31 15.50 21.00
C ALA A 84 -4.78 15.42 21.15
N ASP A 85 -4.29 14.39 21.83
CA ASP A 85 -2.85 14.16 22.03
C ASP A 85 -2.13 13.92 20.69
N THR A 86 -2.77 13.15 19.80
CA THR A 86 -2.25 12.85 18.46
C THR A 86 -2.11 14.12 17.63
N ILE A 87 -3.12 15.01 17.63
CA ILE A 87 -3.05 16.30 16.93
C ILE A 87 -1.98 17.20 17.53
N GLU A 88 -1.85 17.24 18.87
CA GLU A 88 -0.81 18.01 19.54
C GLU A 88 0.59 17.52 19.15
N LEU A 89 0.80 16.20 19.09
CA LEU A 89 2.04 15.61 18.61
C LEU A 89 2.35 16.06 17.18
N GLY A 90 1.36 16.03 16.28
CA GLY A 90 1.52 16.45 14.88
C GLY A 90 2.03 17.89 14.74
N LYS A 91 1.58 18.81 15.60
CA LYS A 91 2.04 20.22 15.60
C LYS A 91 3.54 20.35 15.90
N ARG A 92 4.11 19.43 16.69
CA ARG A 92 5.55 19.41 17.00
C ARG A 92 6.40 19.08 15.78
N TYR A 93 5.84 18.38 14.81
CA TYR A 93 6.52 18.01 13.57
C TYR A 93 6.40 19.08 12.46
N SER A 94 5.92 20.29 12.79
CA SER A 94 5.80 21.40 11.83
C SER A 94 7.05 21.49 10.94
N PRO A 95 6.88 21.41 9.60
CA PRO A 95 8.01 21.51 8.70
C PRO A 95 8.61 22.90 8.91
N THR A 96 9.83 22.95 9.43
CA THR A 96 10.63 24.17 9.40
C THR A 96 11.06 24.38 7.95
N THR A 97 10.10 24.81 7.13
CA THR A 97 10.32 25.24 5.76
C THR A 97 11.15 26.51 5.83
N THR A 98 12.39 26.46 5.33
CA THR A 98 13.06 27.66 4.83
C THR A 98 12.54 27.95 3.44
#